data_AF-A0A925J8Z7-F1
#
_entry.id   AF-A0A925J8Z7-F1
#
_cell.length_a   1.000
_cell.length_b   1.000
_cell.length_c   1.000
_cell.angle_alpha   90.00
_cell.angle_beta   90.00
_cell.angle_gamma   90.00
#
_symmetry.space_group_name_H-M   'P 1'
#
loop_
_entity.id
_entity.type
_entity.pdbx_description
1 polymer ?
#
loop_
_entity_poly.entity_id
_entity_poly.type
_entity_poly.pdbx_seq_one_letter_code
_entity_poly.pdbx_strand_id
1 'polypeptide(L)'
;MPHAFVLLVSLLAFAGAAHAQARGAVYHDRNANGRRDAGEPGIAGAAVSNQREVVATGADGTYTLNDAGTGVVFVSVPNGYAAVGPFWRQVQGTASTADFPMRRAVTPRNFTFIHASDTHIAPASVPRTERLRALVDSLRPDFVIITGDLVRDALRVSEAEATGYYDLFNTHIAKFPRPVWTVPGNHEIFGIERDKSGVQASHPLYGRAMYHKYRGPDYYSFNAGGIHFVGINTIDVDDTRYYGHVDSVQLAWLERDLALVPVTMPVVTFNHIPFVTAVDALNGYDDASPAPSTITVAGKTAYRHVVSNAREVFARIKGHPYPLALQGHMHVSEITRYDGIPTRFHTSAATVADTPCPGLT
;
A
#
# COMPACT_ATOMS: atom_id res chain seq x y z
N MET A 1 -65.34 39.48 6.75
CA MET A 1 -64.19 39.14 5.90
C MET A 1 -63.05 38.66 6.81
N PRO A 2 -62.93 37.36 7.13
CA PRO A 2 -61.75 36.86 7.82
C PRO A 2 -60.70 36.44 6.79
N HIS A 3 -59.49 36.97 6.93
CA HIS A 3 -58.34 36.67 6.07
C HIS A 3 -57.82 35.25 6.35
N ALA A 4 -57.90 34.38 5.34
CA ALA A 4 -57.30 33.06 5.35
C ALA A 4 -55.77 33.18 5.20
N PHE A 5 -55.03 32.79 6.24
CA PHE A 5 -53.59 32.62 6.19
C PHE A 5 -53.30 31.30 5.46
N VAL A 6 -52.83 31.39 4.21
CA VAL A 6 -52.31 30.22 3.48
C VAL A 6 -50.90 29.95 4.00
N LEU A 7 -50.76 28.89 4.80
CA LEU A 7 -49.47 28.38 5.23
C LEU A 7 -48.83 27.63 4.06
N LEU A 8 -47.90 28.26 3.37
CA LEU A 8 -47.09 27.63 2.32
C LEU A 8 -46.09 26.69 3.00
N VAL A 9 -46.37 25.38 3.02
CA VAL A 9 -45.41 24.37 3.48
C VAL A 9 -44.38 24.18 2.36
N SER A 10 -43.23 24.82 2.51
CA SER A 10 -42.05 24.60 1.68
C SER A 10 -41.53 23.19 1.92
N LEU A 11 -41.81 22.25 1.02
CA LEU A 11 -41.09 20.98 0.93
C LEU A 11 -39.64 21.27 0.56
N LEU A 12 -38.78 21.42 1.57
CA LEU A 12 -37.33 21.30 1.39
C LEU A 12 -37.02 19.84 1.04
N ALA A 13 -36.89 19.58 -0.27
CA ALA A 13 -36.25 18.38 -0.74
C ALA A 13 -34.80 18.40 -0.23
N PHE A 14 -34.50 17.57 0.76
CA PHE A 14 -33.13 17.18 1.07
C PHE A 14 -32.59 16.42 -0.14
N ALA A 15 -32.01 17.14 -1.10
CA ALA A 15 -31.07 16.54 -2.03
C ALA A 15 -29.86 16.11 -1.20
N GLY A 16 -29.88 14.84 -0.75
CA GLY A 16 -28.70 14.22 -0.17
C GLY A 16 -27.55 14.42 -1.15
N ALA A 17 -26.43 14.98 -0.69
CA ALA A 17 -25.23 15.07 -1.49
C ALA A 17 -24.95 13.68 -2.06
N ALA A 18 -24.96 13.54 -3.39
CA ALA A 18 -24.60 12.28 -4.02
C ALA A 18 -23.15 11.98 -3.59
N HIS A 19 -23.00 11.04 -2.65
CA HIS A 19 -21.69 10.54 -2.26
C HIS A 19 -21.04 10.00 -3.52
N ALA A 20 -19.79 10.38 -3.78
CA ALA A 20 -19.09 9.94 -4.96
C ALA A 20 -18.98 8.41 -4.94
N GLN A 21 -19.67 7.78 -5.88
CA GLN A 21 -19.80 6.33 -5.96
C GLN A 21 -18.81 5.80 -7.01
N ALA A 22 -18.14 4.70 -6.69
CA ALA A 22 -17.38 3.92 -7.67
C ALA A 22 -18.07 2.58 -7.89
N ARG A 23 -18.25 2.18 -9.15
CA ARG A 23 -18.84 0.90 -9.53
C ARG A 23 -18.03 0.25 -10.64
N GLY A 24 -18.23 -1.03 -10.86
CA GLY A 24 -17.56 -1.73 -11.96
C GLY A 24 -17.72 -3.22 -11.85
N ALA A 25 -16.89 -3.96 -12.56
CA ALA A 25 -16.86 -5.40 -12.52
C ALA A 25 -15.44 -5.96 -12.43
N VAL A 26 -15.32 -7.07 -11.71
CA VAL A 26 -14.17 -7.98 -11.79
C VAL A 26 -14.60 -9.17 -12.66
N TYR A 27 -13.88 -9.46 -13.74
CA TYR A 27 -14.29 -10.48 -14.71
C TYR A 27 -13.11 -11.24 -15.29
N HIS A 28 -13.38 -12.45 -15.78
CA HIS A 28 -12.40 -13.26 -16.47
C HIS A 28 -12.28 -12.81 -17.93
N ASP A 29 -11.29 -11.97 -18.18
CA ASP A 29 -10.85 -11.52 -19.49
C ASP A 29 -10.11 -12.67 -20.19
N ARG A 30 -10.82 -13.35 -21.09
CA ARG A 30 -10.37 -14.59 -21.73
C ARG A 30 -9.42 -14.33 -22.88
N ASN A 31 -9.53 -13.17 -23.52
CA ASN A 31 -8.68 -12.78 -24.65
C ASN A 31 -7.58 -11.78 -24.24
N ALA A 32 -7.53 -11.39 -22.97
CA ALA A 32 -6.59 -10.46 -22.37
C ALA A 32 -6.57 -9.08 -23.05
N ASN A 33 -7.72 -8.61 -23.55
CA ASN A 33 -7.84 -7.32 -24.24
C ASN A 33 -8.17 -6.14 -23.32
N GLY A 34 -8.43 -6.40 -22.03
CA GLY A 34 -8.74 -5.41 -21.01
C GLY A 34 -10.16 -4.85 -21.03
N ARG A 35 -11.07 -5.43 -21.82
CA ARG A 35 -12.47 -5.03 -21.95
C ARG A 35 -13.38 -6.22 -21.68
N ARG A 36 -14.53 -5.96 -21.05
CA ARG A 36 -15.50 -7.02 -20.78
C ARG A 36 -16.28 -7.34 -22.04
N ASP A 37 -15.99 -8.49 -22.64
CA ASP A 37 -16.66 -8.97 -23.84
C ASP A 37 -17.85 -9.90 -23.53
N ALA A 38 -18.72 -10.10 -24.52
CA ALA A 38 -19.82 -11.05 -24.41
C ALA A 38 -19.28 -12.48 -24.15
N GLY A 39 -19.79 -13.14 -23.12
CA GLY A 39 -19.36 -14.49 -22.72
C GLY A 39 -18.18 -14.50 -21.74
N GLU A 40 -17.67 -13.35 -21.32
CA GLU A 40 -16.69 -13.23 -20.25
C GLU A 40 -17.38 -13.19 -18.88
N PRO A 41 -17.22 -14.26 -18.06
CA PRO A 41 -17.94 -14.37 -16.80
C PRO A 41 -17.36 -13.41 -15.77
N GLY A 42 -18.23 -12.85 -14.94
CA GLY A 42 -17.81 -12.16 -13.73
C GLY A 42 -17.12 -13.09 -12.74
N ILE A 43 -16.28 -12.52 -11.89
CA ILE A 43 -15.63 -13.23 -10.79
C ILE A 43 -16.35 -12.81 -9.51
N ALA A 44 -17.10 -13.73 -8.93
CA ALA A 44 -17.86 -13.52 -7.70
C ALA A 44 -16.97 -13.59 -6.46
N GLY A 45 -17.30 -12.83 -5.42
CA GLY A 45 -16.61 -12.84 -4.13
C GLY A 45 -15.22 -12.21 -4.13
N ALA A 46 -14.79 -11.56 -5.20
CA ALA A 46 -13.55 -10.81 -5.24
C ALA A 46 -13.68 -9.55 -4.36
N ALA A 47 -12.70 -9.30 -3.50
CA ALA A 47 -12.68 -8.11 -2.66
C ALA A 47 -12.24 -6.89 -3.48
N VAL A 48 -13.01 -5.81 -3.42
CA VAL A 48 -12.74 -4.52 -4.07
C VAL A 48 -12.81 -3.41 -3.04
N SER A 49 -11.88 -2.46 -3.11
CA SER A 49 -11.72 -1.43 -2.09
C SER A 49 -11.32 -0.09 -2.66
N ASN A 50 -11.73 0.98 -1.97
CA ASN A 50 -11.32 2.37 -2.19
C ASN A 50 -10.36 2.88 -1.09
N GLN A 51 -9.65 1.98 -0.40
CA GLN A 51 -8.87 2.24 0.82
C GLN A 51 -9.72 2.58 2.07
N ARG A 52 -11.05 2.59 2.01
CA ARG A 52 -11.90 2.77 3.21
C ARG A 52 -12.87 1.62 3.37
N GLU A 53 -13.65 1.38 2.34
CA GLU A 53 -14.60 0.28 2.22
C GLU A 53 -13.91 -0.94 1.61
N VAL A 54 -14.43 -2.12 1.92
CA VAL A 54 -14.13 -3.37 1.20
C VAL A 54 -15.46 -4.03 0.91
N VAL A 55 -15.71 -4.35 -0.35
CA VAL A 55 -16.93 -5.02 -0.81
C VAL A 55 -16.58 -6.26 -1.59
N ALA A 56 -17.38 -7.31 -1.46
CA ALA A 56 -17.29 -8.49 -2.31
C ALA A 56 -18.09 -8.28 -3.59
N THR A 57 -17.55 -8.70 -4.74
CA THR A 57 -18.29 -8.72 -6.00
C THR A 57 -19.48 -9.68 -5.94
N GLY A 58 -20.57 -9.31 -6.62
CA GLY A 58 -21.74 -10.15 -6.82
C GLY A 58 -21.49 -11.33 -7.76
N ALA A 59 -22.51 -12.17 -7.94
CA ALA A 59 -22.44 -13.39 -8.76
C ALA A 59 -22.01 -13.13 -10.23
N ASP A 60 -22.34 -11.96 -10.76
CA ASP A 60 -21.99 -11.50 -12.11
C ASP A 60 -20.70 -10.68 -12.16
N GLY A 61 -19.95 -10.63 -11.05
CA GLY A 61 -18.70 -9.90 -10.90
C GLY A 61 -18.85 -8.41 -10.62
N THR A 62 -20.06 -7.88 -10.54
CA THR A 62 -20.29 -6.45 -10.31
C THR A 62 -20.06 -6.05 -8.85
N TYR A 63 -19.69 -4.79 -8.63
CA TYR A 63 -19.55 -4.23 -7.29
C TYR A 63 -19.94 -2.75 -7.26
N THR A 64 -20.14 -2.22 -6.06
CA THR A 64 -20.39 -0.79 -5.82
C THR A 64 -19.78 -0.38 -4.48
N LEU A 65 -19.03 0.72 -4.49
CA LEU A 65 -18.45 1.41 -3.34
C LEU A 65 -19.17 2.75 -3.19
N ASN A 66 -19.68 3.04 -2.00
CA ASN A 66 -20.55 4.20 -1.77
C ASN A 66 -19.77 5.44 -1.29
N ASP A 67 -18.48 5.28 -1.01
CA ASP A 67 -17.55 6.35 -0.65
C ASP A 67 -16.52 6.58 -1.77
N ALA A 68 -16.03 7.82 -1.88
CA ALA A 68 -14.97 8.16 -2.84
C ALA A 68 -13.61 7.56 -2.43
N GLY A 69 -13.45 7.24 -1.14
CA GLY A 69 -12.20 6.86 -0.52
C GLY A 69 -11.12 7.92 -0.75
N THR A 70 -9.97 7.48 -1.24
CA THR A 70 -8.84 8.35 -1.59
C THR A 70 -8.81 8.70 -3.09
N GLY A 71 -9.86 8.38 -3.87
CA GLY A 71 -9.82 8.50 -5.34
C GLY A 71 -9.05 7.36 -6.03
N VAL A 72 -8.70 6.30 -5.30
CA VAL A 72 -8.09 5.07 -5.82
C VAL A 72 -9.01 3.91 -5.51
N VAL A 73 -9.33 3.09 -6.52
CA VAL A 73 -10.08 1.84 -6.35
C VAL A 73 -9.19 0.69 -6.81
N PHE A 74 -9.15 -0.40 -6.07
CA PHE A 74 -8.37 -1.59 -6.40
C PHE A 74 -9.14 -2.86 -6.08
N VAL A 75 -8.71 -3.95 -6.71
CA VAL A 75 -9.18 -5.31 -6.42
C VAL A 75 -8.07 -6.08 -5.71
N SER A 76 -8.43 -6.79 -4.63
CA SER A 76 -7.55 -7.79 -4.05
C SER A 76 -7.47 -8.96 -5.02
N VAL A 77 -6.32 -9.13 -5.68
CA VAL A 77 -6.21 -10.09 -6.79
C VAL A 77 -6.53 -11.50 -6.26
N PRO A 78 -7.61 -12.15 -6.73
CA PRO A 78 -8.06 -13.41 -6.17
C PRO A 78 -7.09 -14.56 -6.48
N ASN A 79 -7.11 -15.59 -5.63
CA ASN A 79 -6.28 -16.77 -5.85
C ASN A 79 -6.66 -17.44 -7.18
N GLY A 80 -5.68 -17.87 -7.97
CA GLY A 80 -5.91 -18.45 -9.30
C GLY A 80 -6.14 -17.43 -10.42
N TYR A 81 -5.93 -16.14 -10.15
CA TYR A 81 -6.02 -15.07 -11.14
C TYR A 81 -4.78 -14.18 -11.13
N ALA A 82 -4.58 -13.50 -12.25
CA ALA A 82 -3.67 -12.38 -12.38
C ALA A 82 -4.40 -11.22 -13.08
N ALA A 83 -4.14 -9.99 -12.66
CA ALA A 83 -4.70 -8.82 -13.31
C ALA A 83 -4.20 -8.69 -14.76
N VAL A 84 -5.09 -8.27 -15.66
CA VAL A 84 -4.73 -7.82 -17.00
C VAL A 84 -4.54 -6.29 -16.92
N GLY A 85 -3.29 -5.85 -16.93
CA GLY A 85 -2.95 -4.46 -16.61
C GLY A 85 -2.97 -4.18 -15.10
N PRO A 86 -3.12 -2.91 -14.67
CA PRO A 86 -3.07 -2.56 -13.26
C PRO A 86 -4.25 -3.14 -12.48
N PHE A 87 -4.00 -3.62 -11.25
CA PHE A 87 -5.03 -4.09 -10.31
C PHE A 87 -5.77 -2.94 -9.59
N TRP A 88 -5.50 -1.69 -9.99
CA TRP A 88 -6.10 -0.49 -9.44
C TRP A 88 -6.42 0.53 -10.55
N ARG A 89 -7.27 1.49 -10.21
CA ARG A 89 -7.72 2.59 -11.07
C ARG A 89 -7.82 3.87 -10.25
N GLN A 90 -7.47 4.99 -10.84
CA GLN A 90 -7.90 6.28 -10.32
C GLN A 90 -9.36 6.51 -10.70
N VAL A 91 -10.13 7.05 -9.78
CA VAL A 91 -11.52 7.44 -9.98
C VAL A 91 -11.66 8.93 -9.69
N GLN A 92 -12.37 9.65 -10.57
CA GLN A 92 -12.59 11.09 -10.46
C GLN A 92 -14.08 11.40 -10.58
N GLY A 93 -14.60 12.24 -9.69
CA GLY A 93 -15.99 12.70 -9.72
C GLY A 93 -16.98 11.77 -9.02
N THR A 94 -18.27 12.04 -9.19
CA THR A 94 -19.35 11.45 -8.36
C THR A 94 -19.86 10.09 -8.84
N ALA A 95 -19.49 9.65 -10.04
CA ALA A 95 -19.84 8.35 -10.59
C ALA A 95 -18.72 7.87 -11.54
N SER A 96 -17.77 7.12 -11.02
CA SER A 96 -16.70 6.53 -11.83
C SER A 96 -16.88 5.03 -12.01
N THR A 97 -16.57 4.54 -13.21
CA THR A 97 -16.47 3.11 -13.48
C THR A 97 -15.02 2.65 -13.31
N ALA A 98 -14.79 1.58 -12.56
CA ALA A 98 -13.49 0.93 -12.41
C ALA A 98 -13.62 -0.58 -12.69
N ASP A 99 -13.22 -1.00 -13.87
CA ASP A 99 -13.27 -2.40 -14.28
C ASP A 99 -11.91 -3.08 -14.12
N PHE A 100 -11.95 -4.33 -13.64
CA PHE A 100 -10.78 -5.14 -13.34
C PHE A 100 -10.79 -6.45 -14.14
N PRO A 101 -10.20 -6.44 -15.34
CA PRO A 101 -10.00 -7.65 -16.13
C PRO A 101 -8.96 -8.57 -15.46
N MET A 102 -9.28 -9.85 -15.38
CA MET A 102 -8.45 -10.89 -14.79
C MET A 102 -8.26 -12.03 -15.77
N ARG A 103 -7.04 -12.58 -15.85
CA ARG A 103 -6.80 -13.86 -16.51
C ARG A 103 -6.59 -14.96 -15.49
N ARG A 104 -6.96 -16.20 -15.81
CA ARG A 104 -6.59 -17.35 -14.98
C ARG A 104 -5.06 -17.45 -14.89
N ALA A 105 -4.57 -17.64 -13.68
CA ALA A 105 -3.18 -17.91 -13.39
C ALA A 105 -3.07 -19.27 -12.71
N VAL A 106 -2.04 -20.05 -13.08
CA VAL A 106 -1.70 -21.27 -12.33
C VAL A 106 -1.35 -20.84 -10.91
N THR A 107 -2.03 -21.44 -9.93
CA THR A 107 -1.65 -21.28 -8.51
C THR A 107 -0.70 -22.42 -8.18
N PRO A 108 0.62 -22.20 -8.18
CA PRO A 108 1.53 -23.28 -7.89
C PRO A 108 1.42 -23.65 -6.40
N ARG A 109 1.54 -24.95 -6.09
CA ARG A 109 1.55 -25.43 -4.69
C ARG A 109 2.79 -24.92 -3.91
N ASN A 110 3.86 -24.63 -4.64
CA ASN A 110 5.09 -24.02 -4.14
C ASN A 110 5.43 -22.83 -5.04
N PHE A 111 5.73 -21.67 -4.48
CA PHE A 111 6.18 -20.50 -5.23
C PHE A 111 7.41 -19.89 -4.57
N THR A 112 8.14 -19.08 -5.33
CA THR A 112 9.25 -18.27 -4.81
C THR A 112 8.98 -16.80 -5.07
N PHE A 113 9.42 -15.94 -4.17
CA PHE A 113 9.37 -14.50 -4.37
C PHE A 113 10.65 -13.87 -3.83
N ILE A 114 10.99 -12.70 -4.37
CA ILE A 114 12.07 -11.86 -3.83
C ILE A 114 11.44 -10.81 -2.91
N HIS A 115 11.98 -10.67 -1.70
CA HIS A 115 11.74 -9.53 -0.82
C HIS A 115 12.94 -8.59 -0.93
N ALA A 116 12.69 -7.37 -1.38
CA ALA A 116 13.64 -6.27 -1.42
C ALA A 116 13.06 -5.07 -0.68
N SER A 117 13.88 -4.06 -0.43
CA SER A 117 13.45 -2.81 0.20
C SER A 117 14.37 -1.67 -0.20
N ASP A 118 13.92 -0.44 0.04
CA ASP A 118 14.75 0.77 0.04
C ASP A 118 15.58 0.86 -1.24
N THR A 119 14.87 0.95 -2.37
CA THR A 119 15.49 1.12 -3.70
C THR A 119 15.90 2.55 -3.97
N HIS A 120 15.44 3.52 -3.18
CA HIS A 120 15.82 4.94 -3.20
C HIS A 120 16.21 5.44 -4.59
N ILE A 121 15.37 5.18 -5.59
CA ILE A 121 15.83 5.30 -6.97
C ILE A 121 16.04 6.78 -7.30
N ALA A 122 17.20 7.06 -7.88
CA ALA A 122 17.65 8.34 -8.38
C ALA A 122 18.65 8.07 -9.50
N PRO A 123 19.00 9.05 -10.35
CA PRO A 123 19.92 8.83 -11.47
C PRO A 123 21.22 8.11 -11.09
N ALA A 124 21.79 8.44 -9.93
CA ALA A 124 23.03 7.83 -9.44
C ALA A 124 22.86 6.37 -8.94
N SER A 125 21.66 5.96 -8.52
CA SER A 125 21.39 4.62 -7.97
C SER A 125 20.79 3.64 -8.99
N VAL A 126 20.47 4.10 -10.22
CA VAL A 126 19.95 3.26 -11.32
C VAL A 126 20.71 1.93 -11.52
N PRO A 127 22.05 1.88 -11.52
CA PRO A 127 22.77 0.61 -11.69
C PRO A 127 22.40 -0.46 -10.65
N ARG A 128 21.99 -0.06 -9.45
CA ARG A 128 21.59 -0.98 -8.37
C ARG A 128 20.19 -1.55 -8.60
N THR A 129 19.25 -0.72 -9.05
CA THR A 129 17.92 -1.18 -9.48
C THR A 129 18.04 -2.14 -10.67
N GLU A 130 18.92 -1.85 -11.63
CA GLU A 130 19.20 -2.76 -12.74
C GLU A 130 19.84 -4.09 -12.28
N ARG A 131 20.65 -4.07 -11.21
CA ARG A 131 21.17 -5.30 -10.59
C ARG A 131 20.05 -6.12 -9.94
N LEU A 132 19.11 -5.48 -9.22
CA LEU A 132 17.92 -6.16 -8.70
C LEU A 132 17.10 -6.78 -9.84
N ARG A 133 16.87 -6.04 -10.94
CA ARG A 133 16.20 -6.57 -12.13
C ARG A 133 16.92 -7.80 -12.69
N ALA A 134 18.25 -7.75 -12.83
CA ALA A 134 19.04 -8.88 -13.31
C ALA A 134 18.95 -10.10 -12.37
N LEU A 135 18.86 -9.90 -11.05
CA LEU A 135 18.59 -10.98 -10.09
C LEU A 135 17.20 -11.60 -10.30
N VAL A 136 16.17 -10.77 -10.55
CA VAL A 136 14.81 -11.24 -10.86
C VAL A 136 14.80 -12.07 -12.15
N ASP A 137 15.50 -11.60 -13.19
CA ASP A 137 15.64 -12.34 -14.45
C ASP A 137 16.32 -13.70 -14.24
N SER A 138 17.37 -13.73 -13.41
CA SER A 138 18.17 -14.93 -13.14
C SER A 138 17.42 -15.96 -12.27
N LEU A 139 16.87 -15.50 -11.15
CA LEU A 139 16.19 -16.36 -10.17
C LEU A 139 14.78 -16.76 -10.64
N ARG A 140 14.19 -15.98 -11.54
CA ARG A 140 12.85 -16.20 -12.10
C ARG A 140 11.78 -16.45 -11.01
N PRO A 141 11.68 -15.58 -9.98
CA PRO A 141 10.64 -15.74 -8.95
C PRO A 141 9.25 -15.58 -9.56
N ASP A 142 8.22 -16.01 -8.84
CA ASP A 142 6.82 -15.82 -9.25
C ASP A 142 6.41 -14.34 -9.15
N PHE A 143 6.94 -13.61 -8.16
CA PHE A 143 6.76 -12.17 -7.99
C PHE A 143 7.86 -11.54 -7.12
N VAL A 144 7.86 -10.21 -7.03
CA VAL A 144 8.75 -9.42 -6.19
C VAL A 144 7.91 -8.57 -5.23
N ILE A 145 8.36 -8.43 -3.99
CA ILE A 145 7.84 -7.48 -3.00
C ILE A 145 8.93 -6.46 -2.70
N ILE A 146 8.63 -5.16 -2.77
CA ILE A 146 9.51 -4.06 -2.36
C ILE A 146 8.84 -3.29 -1.21
N THR A 147 9.42 -3.36 -0.01
CA THR A 147 8.85 -2.82 1.23
C THR A 147 9.14 -1.33 1.44
N GLY A 148 8.80 -0.47 0.48
CA GLY A 148 8.89 1.00 0.63
C GLY A 148 10.26 1.60 0.31
N ASP A 149 10.31 2.93 0.38
CA ASP A 149 11.43 3.77 -0.08
C ASP A 149 11.84 3.42 -1.51
N LEU A 150 10.85 3.50 -2.38
CA LEU A 150 10.93 3.17 -3.79
C LEU A 150 11.75 4.24 -4.52
N VAL A 151 11.37 5.50 -4.32
CA VAL A 151 12.04 6.68 -4.83
C VAL A 151 12.95 7.24 -3.76
N ARG A 152 13.91 8.06 -4.17
CA ARG A 152 14.64 8.91 -3.22
C ARG A 152 13.68 9.96 -2.64
N ASP A 153 14.22 10.91 -1.89
CA ASP A 153 13.51 11.76 -0.95
C ASP A 153 12.50 12.76 -1.56
N ALA A 154 11.39 12.27 -2.10
CA ALA A 154 10.26 13.09 -2.52
C ALA A 154 9.71 13.95 -1.37
N LEU A 155 9.93 13.53 -0.12
CA LEU A 155 9.57 14.33 1.06
C LEU A 155 10.29 15.69 1.19
N ARG A 156 11.45 15.89 0.56
CA ARG A 156 12.30 17.10 0.71
C ARG A 156 12.72 17.79 -0.57
N VAL A 157 12.16 17.42 -1.72
CA VAL A 157 12.51 18.02 -3.02
C VAL A 157 11.30 18.66 -3.69
N SER A 158 11.54 19.48 -4.71
CA SER A 158 10.49 20.10 -5.52
C SER A 158 9.63 19.07 -6.27
N GLU A 159 8.45 19.46 -6.73
CA GLU A 159 7.58 18.59 -7.55
C GLU A 159 8.30 18.06 -8.79
N ALA A 160 9.07 18.90 -9.48
CA ALA A 160 9.76 18.52 -10.71
C ALA A 160 10.77 17.40 -10.46
N GLU A 161 11.52 17.49 -9.36
CA GLU A 161 12.52 16.48 -8.99
C GLU A 161 11.87 15.19 -8.50
N ALA A 162 10.86 15.29 -7.63
CA ALA A 162 10.11 14.12 -7.15
C ALA A 162 9.41 13.38 -8.31
N THR A 163 8.81 14.12 -9.25
CA THR A 163 8.24 13.58 -10.50
C THR A 163 9.29 12.81 -11.28
N GLY A 164 10.49 13.37 -11.44
CA GLY A 164 11.62 12.69 -12.09
C GLY A 164 12.00 11.37 -11.43
N TYR A 165 11.95 11.27 -10.10
CA TYR A 165 12.19 10.01 -9.40
C TYR A 165 11.10 8.97 -9.64
N TYR A 166 9.82 9.36 -9.60
CA TYR A 166 8.71 8.45 -9.87
C TYR A 166 8.70 7.96 -11.33
N ASP A 167 8.97 8.84 -12.29
CA ASP A 167 9.09 8.48 -13.71
C ASP A 167 10.23 7.49 -13.93
N LEU A 168 11.38 7.72 -13.26
CA LEU A 168 12.52 6.82 -13.28
C LEU A 168 12.16 5.47 -12.66
N PHE A 169 11.56 5.45 -11.47
CA PHE A 169 11.11 4.22 -10.82
C PHE A 169 10.18 3.40 -11.72
N ASN A 170 9.14 4.03 -12.26
CA ASN A 170 8.17 3.39 -13.13
C ASN A 170 8.82 2.85 -14.41
N THR A 171 9.74 3.61 -15.01
CA THR A 171 10.51 3.17 -16.19
C THR A 171 11.32 1.92 -15.91
N HIS A 172 11.96 1.81 -14.74
CA HIS A 172 12.79 0.66 -14.40
C HIS A 172 11.98 -0.55 -13.93
N ILE A 173 10.93 -0.34 -13.12
CA ILE A 173 10.05 -1.44 -12.67
C ILE A 173 9.25 -2.03 -13.83
N ALA A 174 8.85 -1.25 -14.83
CA ALA A 174 8.17 -1.77 -16.02
C ALA A 174 9.00 -2.79 -16.81
N LYS A 175 10.33 -2.84 -16.60
CA LYS A 175 11.23 -3.82 -17.22
C LYS A 175 11.32 -5.14 -16.45
N PHE A 176 10.75 -5.24 -15.26
CA PHE A 176 10.76 -6.48 -14.49
C PHE A 176 9.84 -7.49 -15.19
N PRO A 177 10.29 -8.74 -15.45
CA PRO A 177 9.47 -9.73 -16.14
C PRO A 177 8.40 -10.36 -15.24
N ARG A 178 8.36 -9.96 -13.96
CA ARG A 178 7.50 -10.49 -12.90
C ARG A 178 6.70 -9.37 -12.26
N PRO A 179 5.49 -9.66 -11.72
CA PRO A 179 4.76 -8.69 -10.92
C PRO A 179 5.61 -8.16 -9.77
N VAL A 180 5.55 -6.84 -9.55
CA VAL A 180 6.24 -6.15 -8.45
C VAL A 180 5.19 -5.49 -7.57
N TRP A 181 5.10 -5.96 -6.33
CA TRP A 181 4.22 -5.42 -5.30
C TRP A 181 5.00 -4.46 -4.42
N THR A 182 4.44 -3.27 -4.19
CA THR A 182 5.11 -2.19 -3.44
C THR A 182 4.17 -1.60 -2.40
N VAL A 183 4.72 -1.11 -1.29
CA VAL A 183 4.07 -0.19 -0.34
C VAL A 183 4.88 1.12 -0.31
N PRO A 184 4.33 2.25 0.15
CA PRO A 184 5.16 3.43 0.39
C PRO A 184 6.06 3.23 1.63
N GLY A 185 7.21 3.88 1.59
CA GLY A 185 8.00 4.24 2.75
C GLY A 185 7.91 5.74 3.06
N ASN A 186 8.78 6.22 3.94
CA ASN A 186 8.75 7.64 4.30
C ASN A 186 9.26 8.54 3.18
N HIS A 187 10.07 8.02 2.24
CA HIS A 187 10.54 8.79 1.09
C HIS A 187 9.43 9.17 0.11
N GLU A 188 8.32 8.44 0.12
CA GLU A 188 7.16 8.67 -0.75
C GLU A 188 6.20 9.76 -0.25
N ILE A 189 6.34 10.27 0.97
CA ILE A 189 5.44 11.27 1.55
C ILE A 189 5.81 12.67 1.01
N PHE A 190 5.33 13.00 -0.19
CA PHE A 190 5.80 14.14 -0.96
C PHE A 190 5.67 15.48 -0.23
N GLY A 191 6.80 16.19 -0.16
CA GLY A 191 6.87 17.58 0.29
C GLY A 191 6.69 17.84 1.78
N ILE A 192 6.58 16.83 2.66
CA ILE A 192 6.31 17.06 4.08
C ILE A 192 7.39 17.86 4.82
N GLU A 193 8.66 17.76 4.41
CA GLU A 193 9.74 18.62 4.91
C GLU A 193 9.68 19.95 4.14
N ARG A 194 8.63 20.73 4.40
CA ARG A 194 8.25 21.92 3.61
C ARG A 194 9.34 22.99 3.53
N ASP A 195 10.16 23.11 4.57
CA ASP A 195 11.31 24.01 4.63
C ASP A 195 12.39 23.65 3.61
N LYS A 196 12.55 22.35 3.30
CA LYS A 196 13.50 21.85 2.30
C LYS A 196 12.89 21.74 0.91
N SER A 197 11.65 21.23 0.83
CA SER A 197 10.98 20.96 -0.44
C SER A 197 10.45 22.22 -1.13
N GLY A 198 10.10 23.26 -0.36
CA GLY A 198 9.37 24.42 -0.85
C GLY A 198 7.91 24.13 -1.24
N VAL A 199 7.41 22.93 -0.95
CA VAL A 199 6.04 22.49 -1.29
C VAL A 199 5.08 22.89 -0.18
N GLN A 200 3.97 23.53 -0.55
CA GLN A 200 2.92 23.89 0.41
C GLN A 200 2.02 22.69 0.71
N ALA A 201 1.48 22.60 1.93
CA ALA A 201 0.54 21.54 2.32
C ALA A 201 -0.76 21.52 1.48
N SER A 202 -1.12 22.66 0.86
CA SER A 202 -2.25 22.79 -0.07
C SER A 202 -1.98 22.26 -1.48
N HIS A 203 -0.75 21.82 -1.77
CA HIS A 203 -0.38 21.33 -3.09
C HIS A 203 -1.18 20.05 -3.44
N PRO A 204 -1.74 19.91 -4.65
CA PRO A 204 -2.59 18.76 -5.01
C PRO A 204 -1.92 17.38 -4.89
N LEU A 205 -0.59 17.34 -4.94
CA LEU A 205 0.21 16.11 -4.80
C LEU A 205 0.79 15.91 -3.40
N TYR A 206 0.57 16.83 -2.45
CA TYR A 206 1.18 16.80 -1.11
C TYR A 206 0.91 15.49 -0.36
N GLY A 207 1.88 15.05 0.43
CA GLY A 207 1.77 13.84 1.24
C GLY A 207 1.62 12.58 0.39
N ARG A 208 0.57 11.81 0.64
CA ARG A 208 0.30 10.53 -0.04
C ARG A 208 -0.25 10.69 -1.46
N ALA A 209 -0.71 11.88 -1.86
CA ALA A 209 -1.37 12.08 -3.15
C ALA A 209 -0.44 11.86 -4.36
N MET A 210 0.84 12.22 -4.25
CA MET A 210 1.82 11.89 -5.29
C MET A 210 1.99 10.36 -5.43
N TYR A 211 2.08 9.63 -4.32
CA TYR A 211 2.14 8.17 -4.36
C TYR A 211 0.88 7.57 -5.01
N HIS A 212 -0.32 8.06 -4.66
CA HIS A 212 -1.57 7.63 -5.29
C HIS A 212 -1.62 7.88 -6.80
N LYS A 213 -1.02 8.99 -7.25
CA LYS A 213 -0.89 9.31 -8.68
C LYS A 213 -0.03 8.30 -9.43
N TYR A 214 1.12 7.93 -8.86
CA TYR A 214 2.12 7.12 -9.58
C TYR A 214 2.03 5.61 -9.33
N ARG A 215 1.62 5.21 -8.13
CA ARG A 215 1.70 3.82 -7.64
C ARG A 215 0.35 3.23 -7.23
N GLY A 216 -0.67 4.07 -7.02
CA GLY A 216 -2.02 3.63 -6.69
C GLY A 216 -2.25 3.48 -5.18
N PRO A 217 -2.87 2.37 -4.71
CA PRO A 217 -3.24 2.24 -3.30
C PRO A 217 -1.99 2.16 -2.43
N ASP A 218 -2.02 2.81 -1.27
CA ASP A 218 -0.94 2.77 -0.30
C ASP A 218 -1.04 1.58 0.68
N TYR A 219 -2.21 0.95 0.78
CA TYR A 219 -2.40 -0.40 1.31
C TYR A 219 -3.41 -1.19 0.48
N TYR A 220 -3.18 -2.49 0.36
CA TYR A 220 -3.99 -3.41 -0.45
C TYR A 220 -3.64 -4.85 -0.09
N SER A 221 -4.33 -5.81 -0.70
CA SER A 221 -4.01 -7.23 -0.57
C SER A 221 -4.04 -7.96 -1.90
N PHE A 222 -3.47 -9.16 -1.94
CA PHE A 222 -3.59 -10.10 -3.06
C PHE A 222 -3.38 -11.52 -2.56
N ASN A 223 -3.87 -12.50 -3.32
CA ASN A 223 -3.69 -13.91 -3.00
C ASN A 223 -2.66 -14.56 -3.94
N ALA A 224 -1.74 -15.33 -3.38
CA ALA A 224 -0.81 -16.15 -4.14
C ALA A 224 -0.53 -17.47 -3.42
N GLY A 225 -0.66 -18.59 -4.13
CA GLY A 225 -0.35 -19.92 -3.56
C GLY A 225 -1.23 -20.32 -2.37
N GLY A 226 -2.46 -19.78 -2.27
CA GLY A 226 -3.31 -19.98 -1.08
C GLY A 226 -2.82 -19.23 0.17
N ILE A 227 -2.04 -18.16 0.00
CA ILE A 227 -1.63 -17.22 1.04
C ILE A 227 -2.21 -15.85 0.70
N HIS A 228 -2.71 -15.16 1.71
CA HIS A 228 -3.21 -13.79 1.62
C HIS A 228 -2.09 -12.81 1.99
N PHE A 229 -1.58 -12.09 0.99
CA PHE A 229 -0.55 -11.06 1.18
C PHE A 229 -1.19 -9.71 1.39
N VAL A 230 -0.77 -8.98 2.43
CA VAL A 230 -1.33 -7.68 2.81
C VAL A 230 -0.22 -6.64 2.87
N GLY A 231 -0.30 -5.64 1.99
CA GLY A 231 0.54 -4.45 2.04
C GLY A 231 -0.03 -3.46 3.04
N ILE A 232 0.75 -3.11 4.07
CA ILE A 232 0.34 -2.20 5.13
C ILE A 232 1.18 -0.93 5.03
N ASN A 233 0.52 0.22 4.91
CA ASN A 233 1.18 1.51 5.00
C ASN A 233 1.41 1.85 6.48
N THR A 234 2.67 1.80 6.90
CA THR A 234 3.09 2.06 8.28
C THR A 234 3.58 3.48 8.52
N ILE A 235 3.35 4.38 7.57
CA ILE A 235 3.84 5.76 7.62
C ILE A 235 2.69 6.70 7.94
N ASP A 236 2.69 7.26 9.15
CA ASP A 236 1.80 8.36 9.50
C ASP A 236 2.60 9.66 9.67
N VAL A 237 1.92 10.80 9.67
CA VAL A 237 2.54 12.12 9.62
C VAL A 237 1.98 13.01 10.73
N ASP A 238 2.88 13.60 11.51
CA ASP A 238 2.63 14.71 12.43
C ASP A 238 3.31 15.96 11.86
N ASP A 239 2.51 16.81 11.22
CA ASP A 239 2.92 18.01 10.49
C ASP A 239 4.02 17.78 9.42
N THR A 240 5.29 18.01 9.76
CA THR A 240 6.45 17.84 8.87
C THR A 240 7.24 16.57 9.16
N ARG A 241 6.82 15.78 10.14
CA ARG A 241 7.53 14.59 10.61
C ARG A 241 6.70 13.35 10.36
N TYR A 242 7.33 12.32 9.81
CA TYR A 242 6.73 11.00 9.71
C TYR A 242 7.05 10.14 10.94
N TYR A 243 6.24 9.13 11.19
CA TYR A 243 6.47 8.12 12.21
C TYR A 243 5.78 6.78 11.91
N GLY A 244 6.24 5.73 12.58
CA GLY A 244 5.66 4.40 12.52
C GLY A 244 4.28 4.33 13.16
N HIS A 245 3.22 4.27 12.35
CA HIS A 245 1.85 4.10 12.82
C HIS A 245 0.92 3.63 11.70
N VAL A 246 -0.13 2.90 12.06
CA VAL A 246 -1.21 2.49 11.16
C VAL A 246 -2.50 3.17 11.62
N ASP A 247 -3.03 4.07 10.80
CA ASP A 247 -4.22 4.85 11.17
C ASP A 247 -5.48 3.97 11.33
N SER A 248 -6.49 4.53 12.00
CA SER A 248 -7.73 3.81 12.30
C SER A 248 -8.57 3.48 11.07
N VAL A 249 -8.42 4.23 9.97
CA VAL A 249 -9.12 3.96 8.71
C VAL A 249 -8.56 2.69 8.09
N GLN A 250 -7.23 2.56 8.03
CA GLN A 250 -6.54 1.38 7.54
C GLN A 250 -6.75 0.16 8.46
N LEU A 251 -6.77 0.33 9.79
CA LEU A 251 -7.09 -0.77 10.70
C LEU A 251 -8.51 -1.32 10.48
N ALA A 252 -9.49 -0.43 10.23
CA ALA A 252 -10.85 -0.84 9.92
C ALA A 252 -10.95 -1.46 8.51
N TRP A 253 -10.15 -0.99 7.56
CA TRP A 253 -10.02 -1.60 6.23
C TRP A 253 -9.48 -3.03 6.35
N LEU A 254 -8.41 -3.24 7.12
CA LEU A 254 -7.77 -4.55 7.34
C LEU A 254 -8.76 -5.56 7.93
N GLU A 255 -9.57 -5.14 8.89
CA GLU A 255 -10.62 -5.99 9.46
C GLU A 255 -11.65 -6.43 8.42
N ARG A 256 -12.07 -5.52 7.52
CA ARG A 256 -13.03 -5.84 6.45
C ARG A 256 -12.44 -6.71 5.35
N ASP A 257 -11.17 -6.51 5.01
CA ASP A 257 -10.44 -7.34 4.05
C ASP A 257 -10.32 -8.78 4.56
N LEU A 258 -9.84 -8.96 5.79
CA LEU A 258 -9.70 -10.27 6.43
C LEU A 258 -11.05 -10.97 6.66
N ALA A 259 -12.15 -10.24 6.82
CA ALA A 259 -13.49 -10.82 6.92
C ALA A 259 -13.93 -11.58 5.64
N LEU A 260 -13.31 -11.29 4.50
CA LEU A 260 -13.54 -11.99 3.23
C LEU A 260 -12.54 -13.14 2.99
N VAL A 261 -11.56 -13.31 3.89
CA VAL A 261 -10.50 -14.33 3.78
C VAL A 261 -10.89 -15.55 4.62
N PRO A 262 -10.73 -16.79 4.11
CA PRO A 262 -10.93 -17.98 4.92
C PRO A 262 -9.99 -17.98 6.14
N VAL A 263 -10.51 -18.27 7.33
CA VAL A 263 -9.72 -18.28 8.59
C VAL A 263 -8.52 -19.24 8.57
N THR A 264 -8.55 -20.25 7.71
CA THR A 264 -7.46 -21.22 7.52
C THR A 264 -6.37 -20.72 6.55
N MET A 265 -6.64 -19.67 5.79
CA MET A 265 -5.68 -19.10 4.84
C MET A 265 -4.62 -18.30 5.60
N PRO A 266 -3.31 -18.63 5.44
CA PRO A 266 -2.25 -17.85 6.07
C PRO A 266 -2.22 -16.42 5.54
N VAL A 267 -1.91 -15.48 6.43
CA VAL A 267 -1.69 -14.07 6.12
C VAL A 267 -0.19 -13.79 6.17
N VAL A 268 0.32 -13.04 5.18
CA VAL A 268 1.69 -12.50 5.19
C VAL A 268 1.58 -11.00 5.00
N THR A 269 2.18 -10.21 5.89
CA THR A 269 2.20 -8.76 5.74
C THR A 269 3.49 -8.31 5.08
N PHE A 270 3.45 -7.17 4.40
CA PHE A 270 4.62 -6.43 3.98
C PHE A 270 4.42 -4.94 4.21
N ASN A 271 5.38 -4.29 4.87
CA ASN A 271 5.30 -2.91 5.33
C ASN A 271 6.69 -2.25 5.33
N HIS A 272 6.76 -0.92 5.41
CA HIS A 272 8.04 -0.22 5.40
C HIS A 272 8.66 -0.09 6.79
N ILE A 273 8.16 0.80 7.64
CA ILE A 273 8.60 0.92 9.04
C ILE A 273 8.28 -0.38 9.78
N PRO A 274 9.25 -1.01 10.46
CA PRO A 274 9.06 -2.31 11.08
C PRO A 274 8.07 -2.28 12.24
N PHE A 275 7.25 -3.33 12.37
CA PHE A 275 6.52 -3.65 13.59
C PHE A 275 7.45 -3.99 14.75
N VAL A 276 8.58 -4.61 14.43
CA VAL A 276 9.58 -5.08 15.38
C VAL A 276 10.96 -4.92 14.75
N THR A 277 11.89 -4.32 15.50
CA THR A 277 13.32 -4.33 15.21
C THR A 277 14.14 -4.21 16.50
N ALA A 278 15.31 -4.85 16.54
CA ALA A 278 16.33 -4.64 17.57
C ALA A 278 17.33 -3.53 17.18
N VAL A 279 17.25 -3.02 15.95
CA VAL A 279 18.20 -2.04 15.42
C VAL A 279 18.15 -0.72 16.18
N ASP A 280 16.97 -0.28 16.62
CA ASP A 280 16.84 0.90 17.48
C ASP A 280 17.64 0.76 18.79
N ALA A 281 17.71 -0.46 19.35
CA ALA A 281 18.53 -0.71 20.54
C ALA A 281 20.03 -0.69 20.24
N LEU A 282 20.44 -1.09 19.03
CA LEU A 282 21.84 -1.06 18.59
C LEU A 282 22.31 0.36 18.25
N ASN A 283 21.45 1.15 17.59
CA ASN A 283 21.74 2.52 17.21
C ASN A 283 21.79 3.46 18.42
N GLY A 284 21.12 3.09 19.51
CA GLY A 284 20.99 3.93 20.69
C GLY A 284 19.97 5.05 20.51
N TYR A 285 19.85 5.88 21.53
CA TYR A 285 18.95 7.03 21.54
C TYR A 285 19.64 8.26 20.94
N ASP A 286 18.98 8.90 19.99
CA ASP A 286 19.35 10.19 19.41
C ASP A 286 18.13 11.12 19.39
N ASP A 287 18.27 12.37 19.83
CA ASP A 287 17.20 13.38 19.78
C ASP A 287 17.52 14.48 18.75
N ALA A 288 18.59 14.31 17.98
CA ALA A 288 19.02 15.28 16.99
C ALA A 288 18.11 15.28 15.75
N SER A 289 17.90 16.48 15.21
CA SER A 289 17.32 16.68 13.88
C SER A 289 18.26 16.11 12.80
N PRO A 290 17.75 15.57 11.68
CA PRO A 290 16.33 15.53 11.28
C PRO A 290 15.58 14.26 11.71
N ALA A 291 16.27 13.29 12.32
CA ALA A 291 15.74 11.94 12.58
C ALA A 291 15.88 11.51 14.05
N PRO A 292 15.23 12.20 15.02
CA PRO A 292 15.22 11.74 16.40
C PRO A 292 14.58 10.34 16.52
N SER A 293 15.11 9.53 17.45
CA SER A 293 14.64 8.18 17.78
C SER A 293 13.19 8.16 18.27
N THR A 294 12.71 9.27 18.85
CA THR A 294 11.35 9.36 19.38
C THR A 294 10.56 10.49 18.75
N ILE A 295 9.24 10.35 18.77
CA ILE A 295 8.27 11.38 18.39
C ILE A 295 7.17 11.45 19.45
N THR A 296 6.62 12.64 19.69
CA THR A 296 5.46 12.81 20.56
C THR A 296 4.27 13.30 19.74
N VAL A 297 3.26 12.46 19.58
CA VAL A 297 2.05 12.77 18.82
C VAL A 297 0.87 12.78 19.79
N ALA A 298 0.09 13.87 19.80
CA ALA A 298 -1.05 14.05 20.70
C ALA A 298 -0.72 13.74 22.19
N GLY A 299 0.48 14.14 22.65
CA GLY A 299 0.94 13.93 24.03
C GLY A 299 1.43 12.52 24.36
N LYS A 300 1.53 11.61 23.37
CA LYS A 300 2.07 10.26 23.54
C LYS A 300 3.42 10.13 22.84
N THR A 301 4.46 9.81 23.59
CA THR A 301 5.80 9.55 23.06
C THR A 301 5.93 8.09 22.61
N ALA A 302 6.50 7.88 21.43
CA ALA A 302 6.79 6.56 20.88
C ALA A 302 8.12 6.57 20.12
N TYR A 303 8.66 5.39 19.83
CA TYR A 303 9.76 5.24 18.88
C TYR A 303 9.29 5.66 17.49
N ARG A 304 10.07 6.51 16.82
CA ARG A 304 9.71 7.05 15.50
C ARG A 304 9.82 5.99 14.41
N HIS A 305 10.81 5.10 14.51
CA HIS A 305 11.19 4.14 13.48
C HIS A 305 10.69 2.71 13.75
N VAL A 306 9.68 2.58 14.63
CA VAL A 306 8.95 1.35 14.91
C VAL A 306 7.47 1.65 14.93
N VAL A 307 6.64 0.74 14.42
CA VAL A 307 5.19 0.93 14.42
C VAL A 307 4.64 0.94 15.84
N SER A 308 4.28 2.14 16.30
CA SER A 308 3.82 2.43 17.66
C SER A 308 2.59 1.61 18.09
N ASN A 309 1.70 1.27 17.14
CA ASN A 309 0.49 0.49 17.38
C ASN A 309 0.50 -0.90 16.72
N ALA A 310 1.68 -1.53 16.56
CA ALA A 310 1.81 -2.86 15.94
C ALA A 310 0.88 -3.93 16.57
N ARG A 311 0.62 -3.83 17.88
CA ARG A 311 -0.30 -4.74 18.59
C ARG A 311 -1.75 -4.64 18.08
N GLU A 312 -2.19 -3.46 17.65
CA GLU A 312 -3.53 -3.28 17.07
C GLU A 312 -3.60 -3.99 15.71
N VAL A 313 -2.57 -3.86 14.88
CA VAL A 313 -2.47 -4.61 13.61
C VAL A 313 -2.54 -6.12 13.87
N PHE A 314 -1.74 -6.63 14.81
CA PHE A 314 -1.74 -8.06 15.14
C PHE A 314 -3.09 -8.54 15.69
N ALA A 315 -3.81 -7.69 16.43
CA ALA A 315 -5.14 -8.02 16.93
C ALA A 315 -6.16 -8.27 15.81
N ARG A 316 -6.04 -7.58 14.66
CA ARG A 316 -6.90 -7.81 13.49
C ARG A 316 -6.53 -9.08 12.74
N ILE A 317 -5.25 -9.47 12.76
CA ILE A 317 -4.75 -10.65 12.05
C ILE A 317 -4.93 -11.96 12.86
N LYS A 318 -5.07 -11.87 14.20
CA LYS A 318 -5.06 -13.02 15.14
C LYS A 318 -5.97 -14.21 14.77
N GLY A 319 -7.02 -14.00 13.99
CA GLY A 319 -7.91 -15.07 13.49
C GLY A 319 -7.31 -15.96 12.40
N HIS A 320 -6.15 -15.60 11.85
CA HIS A 320 -5.48 -16.30 10.75
C HIS A 320 -4.08 -16.78 11.16
N PRO A 321 -3.55 -17.86 10.54
CA PRO A 321 -2.14 -18.19 10.62
C PRO A 321 -1.30 -17.02 10.09
N TYR A 322 -0.38 -16.49 10.89
CA TYR A 322 0.44 -15.32 10.53
C TYR A 322 1.94 -15.64 10.61
N PRO A 323 2.49 -16.42 9.67
CA PRO A 323 3.84 -16.95 9.78
C PRO A 323 4.97 -15.94 9.51
N LEU A 324 4.68 -14.84 8.80
CA LEU A 324 5.70 -13.96 8.24
C LEU A 324 5.22 -12.52 8.09
N ALA A 325 6.06 -11.60 8.52
CA ALA A 325 5.97 -10.17 8.28
C ALA A 325 7.25 -9.69 7.59
N LEU A 326 7.11 -9.04 6.43
CA LEU A 326 8.21 -8.48 5.64
C LEU A 326 8.31 -6.98 5.89
N GLN A 327 9.51 -6.47 6.18
CA GLN A 327 9.74 -5.12 6.65
C GLN A 327 10.94 -4.46 5.94
N GLY A 328 11.01 -3.13 5.97
CA GLY A 328 12.08 -2.32 5.38
C GLY A 328 12.69 -1.31 6.36
N HIS A 329 13.04 -0.12 5.86
CA HIS A 329 13.37 1.09 6.62
C HIS A 329 14.73 1.08 7.35
N MET A 330 15.09 -0.01 8.02
CA MET A 330 16.28 -0.03 8.88
C MET A 330 17.61 -0.17 8.12
N HIS A 331 17.58 -0.36 6.80
CA HIS A 331 18.75 -0.58 5.94
C HIS A 331 19.68 -1.74 6.36
N VAL A 332 19.18 -2.69 7.15
CA VAL A 332 19.92 -3.88 7.60
C VAL A 332 19.14 -5.15 7.29
N SER A 333 19.86 -6.27 7.20
CA SER A 333 19.23 -7.59 7.19
C SER A 333 19.02 -8.06 8.62
N GLU A 334 17.76 -8.20 9.03
CA GLU A 334 17.38 -8.66 10.36
C GLU A 334 16.28 -9.73 10.27
N ILE A 335 16.39 -10.77 11.08
CA ILE A 335 15.32 -11.77 11.27
C ILE A 335 15.03 -11.89 12.75
N THR A 336 13.85 -11.47 13.17
CA THR A 336 13.43 -11.50 14.57
C THR A 336 12.34 -12.54 14.80
N ARG A 337 12.46 -13.26 15.92
CA ARG A 337 11.49 -14.27 16.38
C ARG A 337 11.30 -14.11 17.89
N TYR A 338 10.07 -14.29 18.35
CA TYR A 338 9.74 -14.30 19.77
C TYR A 338 9.01 -15.59 20.11
N ASP A 339 9.37 -16.19 21.24
CA ASP A 339 8.62 -17.30 21.79
C ASP A 339 7.17 -16.87 22.09
N GLY A 340 6.21 -17.68 21.64
CA GLY A 340 4.78 -17.39 21.78
C GLY A 340 4.17 -16.48 20.70
N ILE A 341 4.97 -15.89 19.81
CA ILE A 341 4.47 -15.18 18.62
C ILE A 341 4.80 -16.06 17.40
N PRO A 342 3.81 -16.68 16.73
CA PRO A 342 4.04 -17.61 15.62
C PRO A 342 4.40 -16.87 14.31
N THR A 343 5.05 -15.71 14.40
CA THR A 343 5.39 -14.82 13.28
C THR A 343 6.88 -14.56 13.29
N ARG A 344 7.50 -14.70 12.12
CA ARG A 344 8.87 -14.24 11.88
C ARG A 344 8.81 -12.85 11.26
N PHE A 345 9.64 -11.94 11.76
CA PHE A 345 9.77 -10.59 11.22
C PHE A 345 11.07 -10.54 10.41
N HIS A 346 10.98 -10.26 9.12
CA HIS A 346 12.11 -10.22 8.21
C HIS A 346 12.28 -8.79 7.71
N THR A 347 13.34 -8.12 8.14
CA THR A 347 13.72 -6.79 7.65
C THR A 347 14.78 -6.95 6.57
N SER A 348 14.53 -6.39 5.39
CA SER A 348 15.49 -6.42 4.28
C SER A 348 16.45 -5.24 4.35
N ALA A 349 17.71 -5.49 4.02
CA ALA A 349 18.68 -4.42 3.77
C ALA A 349 18.27 -3.59 2.55
N ALA A 350 18.81 -2.37 2.47
CA ALA A 350 18.54 -1.50 1.35
C ALA A 350 19.20 -1.97 0.06
N THR A 351 18.45 -1.92 -1.03
CA THR A 351 18.97 -2.25 -2.37
C THR A 351 20.03 -1.24 -2.80
N VAL A 352 19.93 0.01 -2.31
CA VAL A 352 20.87 1.09 -2.67
C VAL A 352 22.06 1.28 -1.76
N ALA A 353 22.11 0.67 -0.58
CA ALA A 353 23.21 0.91 0.33
C ALA A 353 24.49 0.30 -0.27
N ASP A 354 25.58 1.08 -0.35
CA ASP A 354 26.90 0.48 -0.17
C ASP A 354 26.81 -0.24 1.17
N THR A 355 27.28 -1.47 1.26
CA THR A 355 27.58 -2.00 2.59
C THR A 355 28.92 -1.42 2.97
N PRO A 356 28.97 -0.41 3.86
CA PRO A 356 30.02 -0.39 4.83
C PRO A 356 29.30 -0.52 6.16
N CYS A 357 29.36 -1.71 6.75
CA CYS A 357 29.27 -1.80 8.21
C CYS A 357 30.73 -1.83 8.70
N PRO A 358 31.42 -0.69 8.88
CA PRO A 358 32.67 -0.69 9.62
C PRO A 358 32.28 -0.84 11.09
N GLY A 359 32.32 -2.08 11.61
CA GLY A 359 32.01 -2.32 13.03
C GLY A 359 31.50 -3.71 13.39
N LEU A 360 31.22 -4.57 12.42
CA LEU A 360 30.88 -5.98 12.67
C LEU A 360 31.88 -6.89 11.93
N THR A 361 33.10 -6.96 12.47
CA THR A 361 34.05 -8.07 12.27
C THR A 361 34.46 -8.62 13.60
#